data_AF-A0A167Q8A0-F1
#
_entry.id   AF-A0A167Q8A0-F1
#
_cell.length_a   1.000
_cell.length_b   1.000
_cell.length_c   1.000
_cell.angle_alpha   90.00
_cell.angle_beta   90.00
_cell.angle_gamma   90.00
#
_symmetry.space_group_name_H-M   'P 1'
#
loop_
_entity.id
_entity.type
_entity.pdbx_description
1 polymer ?
#
loop_
_entity_poly.entity_id
_entity_poly.type
_entity_poly.pdbx_seq_one_letter_code
_entity_poly.pdbx_strand_id
1 'polypeptide(L)'
;MSWDNEIDQLIHRSSLDHKPIISLVCGSKNLGKSSLSRHLVNRLLNNYKRVAFIETDVGQTEFTPSGMVSLHILSSPILGPPFTHQNTTPVRSFFIGSSSAQKDPAYYLECIEELMATWKFECNNSHTNMDDDDNDDDNDDDNSGIIPLVFNTHGWIKGLGYDLLLSITKKVQPTDVFAFYSRQN
;
A
#
# COMPACT_ATOMS: atom_id res chain seq x y z
N MET A 1 -8.84 -18.51 11.54
CA MET A 1 -7.62 -18.21 10.76
C MET A 1 -7.23 -16.79 11.15
N SER A 2 -6.03 -16.65 11.72
CA SER A 2 -5.54 -15.39 12.30
C SER A 2 -4.71 -14.68 11.27
N TRP A 3 -4.90 -13.37 11.09
CA TRP A 3 -4.24 -12.56 10.04
C TRP A 3 -2.74 -12.81 9.93
N ASP A 4 -2.07 -13.07 11.05
CA ASP A 4 -0.63 -13.35 11.09
C ASP A 4 -0.26 -14.59 10.26
N ASN A 5 -1.02 -15.69 10.38
CA ASN A 5 -0.75 -16.92 9.62
C ASN A 5 -0.93 -16.70 8.12
N GLU A 6 -1.93 -15.91 7.72
CA GLU A 6 -2.16 -15.62 6.30
C GLU A 6 -1.05 -14.72 5.73
N ILE A 7 -0.60 -13.72 6.49
CA ILE A 7 0.50 -12.83 6.09
C ILE A 7 1.82 -13.61 5.98
N ASP A 8 2.10 -14.51 6.93
CA ASP A 8 3.32 -15.32 6.92
C ASP A 8 3.37 -16.27 5.72
N GLN A 9 2.22 -16.85 5.33
CA GLN A 9 2.13 -17.63 4.09
C GLN A 9 2.36 -16.78 2.84
N LEU A 10 1.88 -15.53 2.87
CA LEU A 10 2.04 -14.57 1.77
C LEU A 10 3.52 -14.21 1.57
N ILE A 11 4.24 -13.93 2.67
CA ILE A 11 5.68 -13.68 2.69
C ILE A 11 6.46 -14.88 2.16
N HIS A 12 6.11 -16.09 2.63
CA HIS A 12 6.76 -17.31 2.17
C HIS A 12 6.58 -17.55 0.67
N ARG A 13 5.38 -17.33 0.11
CA ARG A 13 5.13 -17.45 -1.34
C ARG A 13 5.91 -16.42 -2.15
N SER A 14 5.94 -15.17 -1.68
CA SER A 14 6.67 -14.07 -2.29
C SER A 14 8.16 -14.36 -2.43
N SER A 15 8.78 -14.88 -1.36
CA SER A 15 10.20 -15.30 -1.38
C SER A 15 10.45 -16.41 -2.40
N LEU A 16 9.58 -17.43 -2.47
CA LEU A 16 9.74 -18.49 -3.48
C LEU A 16 9.64 -17.96 -4.92
N ASP A 17 8.66 -17.09 -5.18
CA ASP A 17 8.37 -16.60 -6.53
C ASP A 17 9.26 -15.41 -6.95
N HIS A 18 10.05 -14.84 -6.03
CA HIS A 18 10.84 -13.62 -6.21
C HIS A 18 10.02 -12.46 -6.80
N LYS A 19 8.77 -12.32 -6.34
CA LYS A 19 7.82 -11.30 -6.81
C LYS A 19 7.34 -10.44 -5.66
N PRO A 20 7.18 -9.11 -5.87
CA PRO A 20 6.68 -8.25 -4.81
C PRO A 20 5.23 -8.60 -4.45
N ILE A 21 4.95 -8.61 -3.15
CA ILE A 21 3.58 -8.68 -2.61
C ILE A 21 2.83 -7.40 -2.98
N ILE A 22 1.60 -7.53 -3.47
CA ILE A 22 0.70 -6.38 -3.71
C ILE A 22 -0.61 -6.65 -2.97
N SER A 23 -0.69 -6.16 -1.74
CA SER A 23 -1.83 -6.31 -0.85
C SER A 23 -2.82 -5.16 -1.01
N LEU A 24 -3.99 -5.43 -1.58
CA LEU A 24 -5.07 -4.44 -1.67
C LEU A 24 -6.05 -4.60 -0.51
N VAL A 25 -6.21 -3.54 0.29
CA VAL A 25 -7.12 -3.50 1.44
C VAL A 25 -8.38 -2.73 1.08
N CYS A 26 -9.53 -3.38 1.13
CA CYS A 26 -10.82 -2.79 0.73
C CYS A 26 -11.98 -3.17 1.64
N GLY A 27 -13.09 -2.42 1.52
CA GLY A 27 -14.29 -2.61 2.34
C GLY A 27 -14.91 -1.30 2.85
N SER A 28 -16.08 -1.40 3.48
CA SER A 28 -16.81 -0.24 4.00
C SER A 28 -16.00 0.59 5.00
N LYS A 29 -16.42 1.85 5.21
CA LYS A 29 -15.90 2.71 6.28
C LYS A 29 -16.01 2.02 7.66
N ASN A 30 -15.07 2.32 8.55
CA ASN A 30 -15.06 1.88 9.95
C ASN A 30 -15.02 0.37 10.22
N LEU A 31 -14.52 -0.44 9.27
CA LEU A 31 -14.33 -1.88 9.46
C LEU A 31 -12.90 -2.30 9.85
N GLY A 32 -12.00 -1.34 10.08
CA GLY A 32 -10.62 -1.63 10.51
C GLY A 32 -9.57 -1.66 9.39
N LYS A 33 -9.90 -1.21 8.18
CA LYS A 33 -8.96 -1.16 7.03
C LYS A 33 -7.63 -0.49 7.34
N SER A 34 -7.65 0.72 7.90
CA SER A 34 -6.43 1.45 8.25
C SER A 34 -5.63 0.75 9.36
N SER A 35 -6.31 0.03 10.26
CA SER A 35 -5.62 -0.79 11.28
C SER A 35 -4.95 -2.00 10.66
N LEU A 36 -5.63 -2.72 9.74
CA LEU A 36 -5.00 -3.83 9.02
C LEU A 36 -3.86 -3.33 8.13
N SER A 37 -4.03 -2.21 7.45
CA SER A 37 -2.99 -1.69 6.55
C SER A 37 -1.72 -1.32 7.31
N ARG A 38 -1.84 -0.70 8.50
CA ARG A 38 -0.70 -0.49 9.41
C ARG A 38 -0.10 -1.79 9.91
N HIS A 39 -0.92 -2.78 10.29
CA HIS A 39 -0.45 -4.11 10.70
C HIS A 39 0.34 -4.81 9.59
N LEU A 40 -0.18 -4.79 8.36
CA LEU A 40 0.47 -5.35 7.17
C LEU A 40 1.84 -4.70 6.94
N VAL A 41 1.91 -3.37 6.93
CA VAL A 41 3.18 -2.64 6.77
C VAL A 41 4.16 -3.07 7.86
N ASN A 42 3.75 -3.07 9.13
CA ASN A 42 4.63 -3.40 10.24
C ASN A 42 5.11 -4.86 10.21
N ARG A 43 4.27 -5.79 9.75
CA ARG A 43 4.66 -7.20 9.58
C ARG A 43 5.62 -7.39 8.40
N LEU A 44 5.35 -6.73 7.28
CA LEU A 44 6.23 -6.77 6.10
C LEU A 44 7.61 -6.17 6.40
N LEU A 45 7.69 -5.09 7.18
CA LEU A 45 8.97 -4.50 7.61
C LEU A 45 9.85 -5.42 8.46
N ASN A 46 9.34 -6.54 8.98
CA ASN A 46 10.18 -7.56 9.62
C ASN A 46 10.93 -8.46 8.64
N ASN A 47 10.55 -8.43 7.35
CA ASN A 47 11.08 -9.33 6.30
C ASN A 47 11.59 -8.56 5.07
N TYR A 48 11.28 -7.28 4.96
CA TYR A 48 11.67 -6.41 3.85
C TYR A 48 12.26 -5.11 4.40
N LYS A 49 13.38 -4.66 3.82
CA LYS A 49 14.03 -3.40 4.21
C LYS A 49 13.14 -2.18 3.98
N ARG A 50 12.26 -2.24 2.97
CA ARG A 50 11.34 -1.16 2.60
C ARG A 50 9.98 -1.72 2.23
N VAL A 51 8.92 -0.99 2.56
CA VAL A 51 7.54 -1.32 2.20
C VAL A 51 6.88 -0.09 1.59
N ALA A 52 6.28 -0.26 0.41
CA ALA A 52 5.47 0.77 -0.21
C ALA A 52 4.07 0.83 0.41
N PHE A 53 3.58 2.05 0.62
CA PHE A 53 2.24 2.30 1.10
C PHE A 53 1.55 3.31 0.20
N ILE A 54 0.46 2.90 -0.45
CA ILE A 54 -0.40 3.79 -1.22
C ILE A 54 -1.68 4.05 -0.45
N GLU A 55 -1.97 5.33 -0.20
CA GLU A 55 -3.21 5.81 0.40
C GLU A 55 -4.10 6.44 -0.66
N THR A 56 -5.37 6.00 -0.70
CA THR A 56 -6.36 6.52 -1.65
C THR A 56 -7.69 6.94 -0.99
N ASP A 57 -7.83 6.80 0.33
CA ASP A 57 -8.93 7.37 1.11
C ASP A 57 -8.66 8.84 1.44
N VAL A 58 -9.06 9.70 0.51
CA VAL A 58 -8.95 11.16 0.63
C VAL A 58 -9.68 11.75 1.85
N GLY A 59 -10.64 11.03 2.45
CA GLY A 59 -11.40 11.49 3.60
C GLY A 59 -10.73 11.18 4.94
N GLN A 60 -9.98 10.09 5.01
CA GLN A 60 -9.27 9.64 6.21
C GLN A 60 -7.88 9.11 5.82
N THR A 61 -6.99 10.06 5.52
CA THR A 61 -5.64 9.79 5.04
C THR A 61 -4.69 9.36 6.15
N GLU A 62 -3.68 8.58 5.79
CA GLU A 62 -2.47 8.30 6.58
C GLU A 62 -1.31 9.13 6.00
N PHE A 63 -0.39 9.62 6.86
CA PHE A 63 0.80 10.42 6.50
C PHE A 63 0.58 11.80 5.86
N THR A 64 -0.56 12.06 5.23
CA THR A 64 -0.84 13.34 4.56
C THR A 64 -2.06 14.04 5.14
N PRO A 65 -2.24 15.35 4.88
CA PRO A 65 -3.52 16.03 5.06
C PRO A 65 -4.64 15.38 4.24
N SER A 66 -5.89 15.64 4.63
CA SER A 66 -7.08 15.19 3.90
C SER A 66 -7.15 15.81 2.49
N GLY A 67 -7.75 15.06 1.56
CA GLY A 67 -7.87 15.45 0.16
C GLY A 67 -6.68 15.02 -0.69
N MET A 68 -5.77 14.20 -0.16
CA MET A 68 -4.59 13.72 -0.87
C MET A 68 -4.67 12.22 -1.15
N VAL A 69 -4.05 11.83 -2.25
CA VAL A 69 -3.60 10.45 -2.48
C VAL A 69 -2.08 10.47 -2.53
N SER A 70 -1.43 9.44 -2.00
CA SER A 70 0.03 9.43 -1.87
C SER A 70 0.64 8.04 -1.95
N LEU A 71 1.92 8.02 -2.33
CA LEU A 71 2.83 6.89 -2.23
C LEU A 71 3.93 7.26 -1.22
N HIS A 72 4.14 6.38 -0.24
CA HIS A 72 5.26 6.43 0.69
C HIS A 72 6.08 5.15 0.55
N ILE A 73 7.40 5.26 0.70
CA ILE A 73 8.31 4.12 0.86
C ILE A 73 8.82 4.16 2.29
N LEU A 74 8.39 3.20 3.10
CA LEU A 74 8.59 3.18 4.53
C LEU A 74 9.71 2.20 4.88
N SER A 75 10.56 2.59 5.83
CA SER A 75 11.62 1.75 6.41
C SER A 75 11.50 1.61 7.92
N SER A 76 10.41 2.12 8.51
CA SER A 76 10.13 2.09 9.94
C SER A 76 8.64 1.81 10.20
N PRO A 77 8.30 1.08 11.27
CA PRO A 77 6.92 0.77 11.60
C PRO A 77 6.02 2.00 11.77
N ILE A 78 4.76 1.89 11.33
CA ILE A 78 3.72 2.88 11.56
C ILE A 78 3.16 2.70 12.96
N LEU A 79 3.51 3.62 13.86
CA LEU A 79 3.07 3.62 15.25
C LEU A 79 2.23 4.86 15.54
N GLY A 80 1.16 4.64 16.32
CA GLY A 80 0.24 5.71 16.72
C GLY A 80 -0.85 6.02 15.67
N PRO A 81 -1.68 7.04 15.97
CA PRO A 81 -2.73 7.52 15.08
C PRO A 81 -2.18 8.42 13.95
N PRO A 82 -2.95 8.67 12.88
CA PRO A 82 -2.47 9.37 11.67
C PRO A 82 -1.77 10.72 11.90
N PHE A 83 -2.21 11.47 12.92
CA PHE A 83 -1.67 12.80 13.22
C PHE A 83 -0.28 12.79 13.87
N THR A 84 0.24 11.63 14.30
CA THR A 84 1.55 11.56 14.98
C THR A 84 2.72 11.35 14.04
N HIS A 85 2.48 11.15 12.74
CA HIS A 85 3.54 10.82 11.77
C HIS A 85 3.34 11.50 10.39
N GLN A 86 2.73 12.69 10.37
CA GLN A 86 2.56 13.50 9.14
C GLN A 86 3.87 14.08 8.59
N ASN A 87 4.98 13.93 9.30
CA ASN A 87 6.30 14.39 8.86
C ASN A 87 6.98 13.42 7.88
N THR A 88 6.29 12.34 7.48
CA THR A 88 6.79 11.35 6.53
C THR A 88 6.63 11.89 5.11
N THR A 89 7.74 12.24 4.46
CA THR A 89 7.71 12.76 3.08
C THR A 89 7.20 11.69 2.10
N PRO A 90 6.17 11.98 1.27
CA PRO A 90 5.77 11.07 0.21
C PRO A 90 6.79 11.07 -0.93
N VAL A 91 6.97 9.91 -1.58
CA VAL A 91 7.71 9.83 -2.85
C VAL A 91 6.92 10.58 -3.92
N ARG A 92 5.61 10.40 -3.94
CA ARG A 92 4.70 11.13 -4.82
C ARG A 92 3.35 11.31 -4.14
N SER A 93 2.73 12.47 -4.32
CA SER A 93 1.37 12.73 -3.86
C SER A 93 0.64 13.70 -4.79
N PHE A 94 -0.69 13.65 -4.73
CA PHE A 94 -1.59 14.51 -5.51
C PHE A 94 -2.69 15.06 -4.62
N PHE A 95 -2.99 16.34 -4.79
CA PHE A 95 -4.16 16.95 -4.16
C PHE A 95 -5.37 16.78 -5.07
N ILE A 96 -6.40 16.12 -4.56
CA ILE A 96 -7.66 15.84 -5.28
C ILE A 96 -8.62 17.04 -5.23
N GLY A 97 -8.37 18.02 -4.34
CA GLY A 97 -9.21 19.22 -4.25
C GLY A 97 -10.56 19.02 -3.56
N SER A 98 -10.80 17.84 -2.98
CA SER A 98 -11.94 17.57 -2.09
C SER A 98 -11.70 16.32 -1.24
N SER A 99 -12.50 16.11 -0.20
CA SER A 99 -12.50 14.91 0.65
C SER A 99 -13.28 13.73 0.02
N SER A 100 -13.50 13.76 -1.31
CA SER A 100 -14.35 12.81 -2.02
C SER A 100 -13.88 12.61 -3.46
N ALA A 101 -13.59 11.38 -3.86
CA ALA A 101 -13.27 11.03 -5.25
C ALA A 101 -14.44 11.26 -6.25
N GLN A 102 -15.65 11.60 -5.78
CA GLN A 102 -16.83 11.80 -6.64
C GLN A 102 -16.73 13.05 -7.52
N LYS A 103 -15.99 14.08 -7.08
CA LYS A 103 -15.97 15.37 -7.76
C LYS A 103 -15.28 15.28 -9.12
N ASP A 104 -14.19 14.51 -9.19
CA ASP A 104 -13.47 14.22 -10.42
C ASP A 104 -12.89 12.79 -10.37
N PRO A 105 -13.72 11.77 -10.68
CA PRO A 105 -13.31 10.37 -10.58
C PRO A 105 -12.24 10.00 -11.61
N ALA A 106 -12.20 10.69 -12.75
CA ALA A 106 -11.21 10.48 -13.80
C ALA A 106 -9.83 10.93 -13.31
N TYR A 107 -9.71 12.18 -12.84
CA TYR A 107 -8.47 12.70 -12.29
C TYR A 107 -7.97 11.88 -11.09
N TYR A 108 -8.89 11.43 -10.22
CA TYR A 108 -8.54 10.54 -9.11
C TYR A 108 -7.90 9.23 -9.58
N LEU A 109 -8.45 8.61 -10.64
CA LEU A 109 -7.88 7.39 -11.22
C LEU A 109 -6.55 7.64 -11.92
N GLU A 110 -6.38 8.76 -12.62
CA GLU A 110 -5.11 9.16 -13.24
C GLU A 110 -4.01 9.34 -12.19
N CYS A 111 -4.33 9.97 -11.05
CA CYS A 111 -3.40 10.10 -9.94
C CYS A 111 -2.97 8.73 -9.40
N ILE A 112 -3.90 7.78 -9.24
CA ILE A 112 -3.58 6.43 -8.78
C ILE A 112 -2.70 5.67 -9.80
N GLU A 113 -2.96 5.82 -11.10
CA GLU A 113 -2.12 5.24 -12.14
C GLU A 113 -0.68 5.75 -12.05
N GLU A 114 -0.51 7.05 -11.84
CA GLU A 114 0.81 7.67 -11.68
C GLU A 114 1.52 7.22 -10.40
N LEU A 115 0.80 7.06 -9.28
CA LEU A 115 1.37 6.47 -8.04
C LEU A 115 1.83 5.02 -8.27
N MET A 116 1.05 4.22 -9.00
CA MET A 116 1.43 2.85 -9.35
C MET A 116 2.64 2.80 -10.29
N ALA A 117 2.71 3.70 -11.27
CA ALA A 117 3.86 3.82 -12.17
C ALA A 117 5.12 4.22 -11.39
N THR A 118 5.00 5.17 -10.46
CA THR A 118 6.09 5.60 -9.57
C THR A 118 6.59 4.42 -8.73
N TRP A 119 5.70 3.66 -8.10
CA TRP A 119 6.10 2.48 -7.32
C TRP A 119 6.84 1.43 -8.16
N LYS A 120 6.37 1.15 -9.38
CA LYS A 120 7.05 0.21 -10.30
C LYS A 120 8.45 0.70 -10.67
N PHE A 121 8.62 2.02 -10.87
CA PHE A 121 9.92 2.62 -11.11
C PHE A 121 10.87 2.44 -9.91
N GLU A 122 10.39 2.67 -8.69
CA GLU A 122 11.15 2.42 -7.46
C GLU A 122 11.58 0.96 -7.32
N CYS A 123 10.70 -0.01 -7.65
CA CYS A 123 11.05 -1.44 -7.65
C CYS A 123 12.19 -1.74 -8.62
N ASN A 124 12.14 -1.22 -9.84
CA ASN A 124 13.17 -1.47 -10.85
C ASN A 124 14.54 -0.90 -10.45
N ASN A 125 14.57 0.30 -9.87
CA ASN A 125 15.83 0.95 -9.45
C ASN A 125 16.42 0.36 -8.16
N SER A 126 15.62 -0.37 -7.39
CA SER A 126 16.06 -1.02 -6.17
C SER A 126 16.96 -2.22 -6.43
N HIS A 127 16.85 -2.82 -7.62
CA HIS A 127 17.69 -3.93 -8.06
C HIS A 127 19.04 -3.48 -8.64
N THR A 128 19.19 -2.22 -9.08
CA THR A 128 20.40 -1.76 -9.78
C THR A 128 21.47 -1.14 -8.86
N ASN A 129 21.13 -0.80 -7.62
CA ASN A 129 22.04 -0.11 -6.69
C ASN A 129 22.75 -1.06 -5.69
N MET A 130 22.64 -2.38 -5.88
CA MET A 130 23.28 -3.38 -5.00
C MET A 130 24.59 -3.96 -5.55
N ASP A 131 25.01 -3.57 -6.75
CA ASP A 131 26.19 -4.14 -7.42
C ASP A 131 27.53 -3.45 -7.07
N ASP A 132 27.55 -2.43 -6.18
CA ASP A 132 28.74 -1.57 -5.97
C ASP A 132 29.34 -1.56 -4.55
N ASP A 133 28.84 -2.35 -3.58
CA ASP A 133 29.41 -2.40 -2.21
C ASP A 133 29.84 -3.83 -1.85
N ASP A 134 30.93 -4.28 -2.48
CA ASP A 134 31.74 -5.41 -2.04
C ASP A 134 32.32 -5.11 -0.65
N ASN A 135 31.84 -5.83 0.38
CA ASN A 135 32.54 -6.37 1.56
C ASN A 135 31.58 -6.44 2.76
N ASP A 136 30.86 -7.54 2.91
CA ASP A 136 30.69 -8.17 4.23
C ASP A 136 30.08 -9.58 4.09
N ASP A 137 30.70 -10.52 4.80
CA ASP A 137 30.33 -11.92 4.97
C ASP A 137 28.88 -12.12 5.47
N ASP A 138 28.30 -13.24 5.03
CA ASP A 138 27.21 -14.00 5.64
C ASP A 138 25.76 -13.48 5.58
N ASN A 139 25.00 -14.17 4.70
CA ASN A 139 23.54 -14.23 4.51
C ASN A 139 22.97 -13.22 3.50
N ASP A 140 22.95 -13.64 2.23
CA ASP A 140 22.11 -13.06 1.18
C ASP A 140 20.65 -12.97 1.66
N ASP A 141 20.26 -11.78 2.14
CA ASP A 141 18.86 -11.44 2.38
C ASP A 141 18.19 -11.30 1.01
N ASP A 142 17.68 -12.44 0.53
CA ASP A 142 16.97 -12.69 -0.74
C ASP A 142 15.89 -11.62 -1.07
N ASN A 143 15.39 -10.92 -0.04
CA ASN A 143 14.36 -9.89 -0.18
C ASN A 143 14.87 -8.44 -0.22
N SER A 144 16.19 -8.21 -0.19
CA SER A 144 16.76 -6.88 0.04
C SER A 144 16.47 -5.85 -1.07
N GLY A 145 16.21 -6.30 -2.30
CA GLY A 145 15.79 -5.45 -3.43
C GLY A 145 14.28 -5.33 -3.62
N ILE A 146 13.47 -6.19 -2.99
CA ILE A 146 12.02 -6.26 -3.21
C ILE A 146 11.31 -5.20 -2.35
N ILE A 147 10.40 -4.43 -2.96
CA ILE A 147 9.53 -3.48 -2.25
C ILE A 147 8.07 -3.95 -2.35
N PRO A 148 7.55 -4.69 -1.35
CA PRO A 148 6.13 -5.03 -1.31
C PRO A 148 5.26 -3.78 -1.16
N LEU A 149 4.02 -3.85 -1.64
CA LEU A 149 3.05 -2.76 -1.65
C LEU A 149 1.82 -3.10 -0.81
N VAL A 150 1.48 -2.23 0.13
CA VAL A 150 0.17 -2.17 0.79
C VAL A 150 -0.63 -1.03 0.19
N PHE A 151 -1.76 -1.35 -0.44
CA PHE A 151 -2.65 -0.41 -1.10
C PHE A 151 -3.95 -0.25 -0.30
N ASN A 152 -4.12 0.86 0.42
CA ASN A 152 -5.35 1.17 1.14
C ASN A 152 -6.36 1.89 0.25
N THR A 153 -7.61 1.40 0.23
CA THR A 153 -8.70 1.95 -0.60
C THR A 153 -9.74 2.72 0.20
N HIS A 154 -10.42 3.64 -0.48
CA HIS A 154 -11.54 4.38 0.08
C HIS A 154 -12.69 3.45 0.54
N GLY A 155 -13.46 3.91 1.52
CA GLY A 155 -14.55 3.11 2.11
C GLY A 155 -15.86 3.00 1.29
N TRP A 156 -15.87 3.24 -0.02
CA TRP A 156 -17.12 3.23 -0.81
C TRP A 156 -17.25 1.93 -1.61
N ILE A 157 -18.23 1.13 -1.25
CA ILE A 157 -18.44 -0.22 -1.84
C ILE A 157 -19.75 -0.34 -2.64
N LYS A 158 -20.35 0.78 -3.05
CA LYS A 158 -21.61 0.83 -3.82
C LYS A 158 -21.56 1.93 -4.89
N GLY A 159 -22.36 1.77 -5.95
CA GLY A 159 -22.48 2.75 -7.04
C GLY A 159 -21.13 3.11 -7.65
N LEU A 160 -20.91 4.40 -7.93
CA LEU A 160 -19.65 4.92 -8.47
C LEU A 160 -18.42 4.51 -7.64
N GLY A 161 -18.55 4.41 -6.32
CA GLY A 161 -17.44 3.94 -5.47
C GLY A 161 -17.05 2.50 -5.74
N TYR A 162 -18.01 1.64 -6.06
CA TYR A 162 -17.73 0.27 -6.47
C TYR A 162 -17.06 0.22 -7.85
N ASP A 163 -17.50 1.05 -8.79
CA ASP A 163 -16.88 1.15 -10.12
C ASP A 163 -15.42 1.62 -10.04
N LEU A 164 -15.14 2.57 -9.13
CA LEU A 164 -13.78 3.01 -8.81
C LEU A 164 -12.95 1.88 -8.21
N LEU A 165 -13.48 1.16 -7.22
CA LEU A 165 -12.79 0.02 -6.61
C LEU A 165 -12.46 -1.08 -7.64
N LEU A 166 -13.39 -1.38 -8.56
CA LEU A 166 -13.14 -2.32 -9.66
C LEU A 166 -12.05 -1.82 -10.61
N SER A 167 -12.08 -0.52 -10.94
CA SER A 167 -11.08 0.10 -11.81
C SER A 167 -9.69 0.08 -11.16
N ILE A 168 -9.61 0.40 -9.86
CA ILE A 168 -8.38 0.30 -9.06
C ILE A 168 -7.89 -1.14 -9.05
N THR A 169 -8.73 -2.10 -8.67
CA THR A 169 -8.34 -3.52 -8.59
C THR A 169 -7.79 -4.03 -9.93
N LYS A 170 -8.42 -3.67 -11.06
CA LYS A 170 -7.96 -4.03 -12.41
C LYS A 170 -6.58 -3.45 -12.75
N LYS A 171 -6.29 -2.22 -12.30
CA LYS A 171 -5.03 -1.52 -12.57
C LYS A 171 -3.90 -1.96 -11.63
N VAL A 172 -4.23 -2.15 -10.36
CA VAL A 172 -3.30 -2.57 -9.30
C VAL A 172 -2.86 -4.02 -9.52
N GLN A 173 -3.76 -4.88 -10.02
CA GLN A 173 -3.52 -6.32 -10.18
C GLN A 173 -2.94 -6.94 -8.89
N PRO A 174 -3.65 -6.81 -7.76
CA PRO A 174 -3.14 -7.26 -6.48
C PRO A 174 -2.87 -8.76 -6.47
N THR A 175 -1.81 -9.16 -5.79
CA THR A 175 -1.55 -10.58 -5.50
C THR A 175 -2.57 -11.09 -4.49
N ASP A 176 -2.99 -10.22 -3.56
CA ASP A 176 -3.86 -10.56 -2.45
C ASP A 176 -4.83 -9.42 -2.15
N VAL A 177 -6.07 -9.79 -1.82
CA VAL A 177 -7.15 -8.85 -1.51
C VAL A 177 -7.67 -9.12 -0.10
N PHE A 178 -7.49 -8.14 0.78
CA PHE A 178 -8.05 -8.15 2.14
C PHE A 178 -9.35 -7.34 2.15
N ALA A 179 -10.49 -8.05 2.08
CA ALA A 179 -11.79 -7.43 1.96
C ALA A 179 -12.61 -7.51 3.27
N PHE A 180 -13.04 -6.35 3.75
CA PHE A 180 -13.86 -6.21 4.95
C PHE A 180 -15.34 -6.03 4.60
N TYR A 181 -16.19 -6.86 5.22
CA TYR A 181 -17.63 -6.82 5.05
C TYR A 181 -18.33 -6.80 6.40
N SER A 182 -19.34 -5.95 6.56
CA SER A 182 -20.31 -6.08 7.64
C SER A 182 -21.34 -7.14 7.25
N ARG A 183 -21.63 -8.11 8.12
CA ARG A 183 -22.82 -8.93 7.97
C ARG A 183 -24.03 -8.00 8.04
N GLN A 184 -24.84 -7.97 6.98
CA GLN A 184 -26.18 -7.39 7.09
C GLN A 184 -26.98 -8.33 7.99
N ASN A 185 -27.44 -7.82 9.13
CA ASN A 185 -28.47 -8.47 9.93
C ASN A 185 -29.82 -8.34 9.23
#